data_AF-A0A3N5EIE8-F1
#
_entry.id   AF-A0A3N5EIE8-F1
#
_cell.length_a   1.000
_cell.length_b   1.000
_cell.length_c   1.000
_cell.angle_alpha   90.00
_cell.angle_beta   90.00
_cell.angle_gamma   90.00
#
_symmetry.space_group_name_H-M   'P 1'
#
loop_
_entity.id
_entity.type
_entity.pdbx_description
1 polymer ?
#
loop_
_entity_poly.entity_id
_entity_poly.type
_entity_poly.pdbx_seq_one_letter_code
_entity_poly.pdbx_strand_id
1 'polypeptide(L)'
;MQLGSYLRQLVDIFLHLDIYLAQLVENYGTWVYAILFAVIFCETGLVVTPFLPGDSLLFVAGTIAATGGMDPLILAGSLMLAAVLGDSTNYFIGRFIGEKLFANPDSKVFRRDYLERTHAFYERHGGKTVTLARFVPIVRTFAPFVAGVGEMPYL
;
A
#
# COMPACT_ATOMS: atom_id res chain seq x y z
N MET A 1 -9.93 -30.17 -2.80
CA MET A 1 -11.05 -29.22 -2.95
C MET A 1 -11.22 -28.25 -1.77
N GLN A 2 -10.78 -28.57 -0.54
CA GLN A 2 -10.88 -27.68 0.65
C GLN A 2 -10.00 -26.41 0.59
N LEU A 3 -8.81 -26.46 -0.02
CA LEU A 3 -7.89 -25.30 -0.05
C LEU A 3 -8.48 -24.11 -0.82
N GLY A 4 -9.21 -24.39 -1.91
CA GLY A 4 -9.87 -23.36 -2.71
C GLY A 4 -11.09 -22.72 -2.03
N SER A 5 -11.76 -23.44 -1.10
CA SER A 5 -12.84 -22.87 -0.30
C SER A 5 -12.29 -22.00 0.83
N TYR A 6 -11.21 -22.40 1.50
CA TYR A 6 -10.54 -21.54 2.50
C TYR A 6 -9.95 -20.28 1.87
N LEU A 7 -9.34 -20.36 0.69
CA LEU A 7 -8.84 -19.19 -0.03
C LEU A 7 -9.97 -18.24 -0.43
N ARG A 8 -11.11 -18.76 -0.90
CA ARG A 8 -12.28 -17.91 -1.19
C ARG A 8 -12.85 -17.30 0.07
N GLN A 9 -12.91 -18.04 1.17
CA GLN A 9 -13.42 -17.55 2.45
C GLN A 9 -12.51 -16.47 3.04
N LEU A 10 -11.18 -16.65 2.94
CA LEU A 10 -10.22 -15.60 3.27
C LEU A 10 -10.41 -14.40 2.36
N VAL A 11 -10.51 -14.60 1.05
CA VAL A 11 -10.75 -13.51 0.09
C VAL A 11 -12.07 -12.79 0.36
N ASP A 12 -13.15 -13.48 0.73
CA ASP A 12 -14.45 -12.90 1.07
C ASP A 12 -14.41 -12.09 2.37
N ILE A 13 -13.71 -12.61 3.39
CA ILE A 13 -13.48 -11.90 4.66
C ILE A 13 -12.62 -10.65 4.42
N PHE A 14 -11.59 -10.77 3.57
CA PHE A 14 -10.73 -9.65 3.17
C PHE A 14 -11.48 -8.61 2.29
N LEU A 15 -12.44 -9.05 1.48
CA LEU A 15 -13.24 -8.19 0.59
C LEU A 15 -14.36 -7.44 1.30
N HIS A 16 -14.96 -8.05 2.33
CA HIS A 16 -16.05 -7.45 3.12
C HIS A 16 -15.56 -6.96 4.49
N LEU A 17 -14.25 -6.66 4.60
CA LEU A 17 -13.61 -6.29 5.86
C LEU A 17 -14.22 -5.02 6.47
N ASP A 18 -14.81 -4.15 5.65
CA ASP A 18 -15.58 -2.96 6.03
C ASP A 18 -16.82 -3.28 6.84
N ILE A 19 -17.53 -4.37 6.51
CA ILE A 19 -18.73 -4.83 7.23
C ILE A 19 -18.33 -5.54 8.53
N TYR A 20 -17.26 -6.33 8.49
CA TYR A 20 -16.78 -7.04 9.68
C TYR A 20 -16.05 -6.11 10.67
N LEU A 21 -15.57 -4.94 10.25
CA LEU A 21 -14.86 -4.01 11.13
C LEU A 21 -15.73 -3.47 12.25
N ALA A 22 -17.00 -3.17 11.99
CA ALA A 22 -17.95 -2.76 13.02
C ALA A 22 -18.13 -3.86 14.09
N GLN A 23 -18.21 -5.12 13.65
CA GLN A 23 -18.32 -6.29 14.55
C GLN A 23 -16.99 -6.62 15.26
N LEU A 24 -15.85 -6.34 14.61
CA LEU A 24 -14.52 -6.51 15.18
C LEU A 24 -14.27 -5.48 16.28
N VAL A 25 -14.70 -4.22 16.13
CA VAL A 25 -14.55 -3.20 17.19
C VAL A 25 -15.31 -3.60 18.45
N GLU A 26 -16.53 -4.12 18.28
CA GLU A 26 -17.36 -4.54 19.40
C GLU A 26 -16.80 -5.78 20.14
N ASN A 27 -16.14 -6.70 19.41
CA ASN A 27 -15.61 -7.95 19.99
C ASN A 27 -14.12 -7.93 20.39
N TYR A 28 -13.29 -7.11 19.74
CA TYR A 28 -11.82 -7.19 19.82
C TYR A 28 -11.15 -5.98 20.48
N GLY A 29 -11.88 -4.91 20.79
CA GLY A 29 -11.36 -3.75 21.54
C GLY A 29 -10.03 -3.22 20.97
N THR A 30 -8.95 -3.30 21.76
CA THR A 30 -7.60 -2.81 21.39
C THR A 30 -6.97 -3.54 20.20
N TRP A 31 -7.38 -4.77 19.87
CA TRP A 31 -6.80 -5.50 18.73
C TRP A 31 -7.18 -4.91 17.38
N VAL A 32 -8.25 -4.11 17.31
CA VAL A 32 -8.66 -3.44 16.07
C VAL A 32 -7.58 -2.50 15.53
N TYR A 33 -6.82 -1.81 16.39
CA TYR A 33 -5.72 -0.96 15.93
C TYR A 33 -4.66 -1.77 15.17
N ALA A 34 -4.35 -2.98 15.64
CA ALA A 34 -3.37 -3.85 14.98
C ALA A 34 -3.90 -4.42 13.65
N ILE A 35 -5.19 -4.75 13.59
CA ILE A 35 -5.83 -5.22 12.35
C ILE A 35 -5.85 -4.10 11.31
N LEU A 36 -6.30 -2.91 11.69
CA LEU A 36 -6.29 -1.73 10.83
C LEU A 36 -4.88 -1.38 10.35
N PHE A 37 -3.91 -1.41 11.26
CA PHE A 37 -2.49 -1.23 10.92
C PHE A 37 -2.05 -2.23 9.85
N ALA A 38 -2.31 -3.52 10.05
CA ALA A 38 -1.90 -4.56 9.13
C ALA A 38 -2.56 -4.42 7.75
N VAL A 39 -3.83 -4.04 7.70
CA VAL A 39 -4.57 -3.86 6.45
C VAL A 39 -4.03 -2.67 5.66
N ILE A 40 -3.88 -1.51 6.30
CA ILE A 40 -3.33 -0.31 5.64
C ILE A 40 -1.87 -0.53 5.24
N PHE A 41 -1.07 -1.17 6.10
CA PHE A 41 0.30 -1.54 5.77
C PHE A 41 0.37 -2.47 4.56
N CYS A 42 -0.52 -3.47 4.47
CA CYS A 42 -0.58 -4.36 3.32
C CYS A 42 -1.01 -3.60 2.05
N GLU A 43 -2.07 -2.79 2.10
CA GLU A 43 -2.56 -2.03 0.94
C GLU A 43 -1.50 -1.08 0.37
N THR A 44 -0.77 -0.38 1.25
CA THR A 44 0.27 0.59 0.86
C THR A 44 1.62 -0.06 0.56
N GLY A 45 1.97 -1.12 1.31
CA GLY A 45 3.27 -1.80 1.24
C GLY A 45 3.38 -2.89 0.18
N LEU A 46 2.29 -3.55 -0.17
CA LEU A 46 2.27 -4.64 -1.15
C LEU A 46 1.67 -4.15 -2.47
N VAL A 47 2.51 -4.08 -3.49
CA VAL A 47 2.15 -3.72 -4.88
C VAL A 47 0.98 -4.53 -5.46
N VAL A 48 0.76 -5.75 -4.95
CA VAL A 48 -0.22 -6.71 -5.46
C VAL A 48 -1.60 -6.57 -4.77
N THR A 49 -1.70 -5.82 -3.67
CA THR A 49 -2.95 -5.71 -2.90
C THR A 49 -3.61 -4.31 -2.91
N PRO A 50 -3.63 -3.55 -4.02
CA PRO A 50 -4.34 -2.25 -4.07
C PRO A 50 -5.86 -2.39 -4.05
N PHE A 51 -6.38 -3.61 -3.94
CA PHE A 51 -7.80 -3.93 -3.90
C PHE A 51 -8.35 -4.04 -2.46
N LEU A 52 -7.49 -3.91 -1.44
CA LEU A 52 -7.93 -3.84 -0.05
C LEU A 52 -8.72 -2.54 0.18
N PRO A 53 -9.88 -2.59 0.86
CA PRO A 53 -10.76 -1.43 1.00
C PRO A 53 -10.32 -0.46 2.10
N GLY A 54 -9.02 -0.18 2.29
CA GLY A 54 -8.54 0.55 3.47
C GLY A 54 -9.02 1.99 3.57
N ASP A 55 -9.22 2.70 2.46
CA ASP A 55 -9.84 4.06 2.48
C ASP A 55 -11.24 4.02 3.14
N SER A 56 -12.04 2.99 2.86
CA SER A 56 -13.34 2.77 3.51
C SER A 56 -13.18 2.40 4.99
N LEU A 57 -12.18 1.59 5.34
CA LEU A 57 -11.91 1.22 6.73
C LEU A 57 -11.46 2.41 7.57
N LEU A 58 -10.63 3.28 7.02
CA LEU A 58 -10.23 4.55 7.62
C LEU A 58 -11.45 5.40 7.96
N PHE A 59 -12.43 5.47 7.05
CA PHE A 59 -13.67 6.21 7.27
C PHE A 59 -14.52 5.62 8.40
N VAL A 60 -14.69 4.29 8.41
CA VAL A 60 -15.43 3.58 9.46
C VAL A 60 -14.72 3.72 10.82
N ALA A 61 -13.41 3.51 10.86
CA ALA A 61 -12.60 3.63 12.07
C ALA A 61 -12.64 5.06 12.64
N GLY A 62 -12.56 6.08 11.78
CA GLY A 62 -12.72 7.48 12.19
C GLY A 62 -14.11 7.79 12.75
N THR A 63 -15.17 7.22 12.16
CA THR A 63 -16.54 7.37 12.67
C THR A 63 -16.68 6.75 14.07
N ILE A 64 -16.09 5.57 14.28
CA ILE A 64 -16.15 4.88 15.57
C ILE A 64 -15.27 5.58 16.63
N ALA A 65 -14.13 6.15 16.23
CA ALA A 65 -13.33 6.98 17.11
C ALA A 65 -14.10 8.25 17.53
N ALA A 66 -14.88 8.84 16.63
CA ALA A 66 -15.72 10.01 16.94
C ALA A 66 -16.88 9.70 17.90
N THR A 67 -17.42 8.47 17.89
CA THR A 67 -18.46 8.05 18.85
C THR A 67 -17.91 7.55 20.19
N GLY A 68 -16.59 7.62 20.39
CA GLY A 68 -15.91 7.23 21.63
C GLY A 68 -15.59 5.73 21.74
N GLY A 69 -15.72 4.96 20.65
CA GLY A 69 -15.36 3.55 20.63
C GLY A 69 -13.85 3.29 20.55
N MET A 70 -13.06 4.30 20.17
CA MET A 70 -11.60 4.23 20.02
C MET A 70 -10.94 5.57 20.37
N ASP A 71 -9.67 5.54 20.78
CA ASP A 71 -8.85 6.73 20.98
C ASP A 71 -8.38 7.27 19.61
N PRO A 72 -8.79 8.49 19.22
CA PRO A 72 -8.45 9.04 17.91
C PRO A 72 -6.95 9.31 17.72
N LEU A 73 -6.22 9.62 18.79
CA LEU A 73 -4.78 9.92 18.73
C LEU A 73 -3.99 8.62 18.49
N ILE A 74 -4.35 7.55 19.19
CA ILE A 74 -3.74 6.23 18.99
C ILE A 74 -4.07 5.70 17.60
N LEU A 75 -5.34 5.85 17.16
CA LEU A 75 -5.75 5.47 15.81
C LEU A 75 -4.93 6.23 14.76
N ALA A 76 -4.91 7.56 14.82
CA ALA A 76 -4.18 8.38 13.86
C ALA A 76 -2.68 8.05 13.85
N GLY A 77 -2.05 7.91 15.02
CA GLY A 77 -0.64 7.54 15.14
C GLY A 77 -0.34 6.17 14.52
N SER A 78 -1.15 5.15 14.82
CA SER A 78 -0.97 3.80 14.28
C SER A 78 -1.13 3.76 12.75
N LEU A 79 -2.15 4.42 12.21
CA LEU A 79 -2.40 4.46 10.76
C LEU A 79 -1.33 5.25 10.02
N MET A 80 -0.83 6.35 10.61
CA MET A 80 0.27 7.12 10.03
C MET A 80 1.55 6.28 9.97
N LEU A 81 1.86 5.55 11.04
CA LEU A 81 2.99 4.61 11.06
C LEU A 81 2.81 3.50 10.02
N ALA A 82 1.61 2.93 9.90
CA ALA A 82 1.31 1.90 8.90
C ALA A 82 1.57 2.40 7.48
N ALA A 83 1.07 3.61 7.15
CA ALA A 83 1.23 4.21 5.84
C ALA A 83 2.71 4.53 5.51
N VAL A 84 3.45 5.12 6.46
CA VAL A 84 4.87 5.45 6.26
C VAL A 84 5.71 4.18 6.10
N LEU A 85 5.47 3.16 6.91
CA LEU A 85 6.18 1.88 6.82
C LEU A 85 5.80 1.11 5.55
N GLY A 86 4.54 1.18 5.14
CA GLY A 86 4.05 0.60 3.90
C GLY A 86 4.73 1.24 2.69
N ASP A 87 4.64 2.56 2.54
CA ASP A 87 5.28 3.30 1.44
C ASP A 87 6.80 3.03 1.37
N SER A 88 7.47 2.98 2.53
CA SER A 88 8.89 2.64 2.63
C SER A 88 9.16 1.22 2.13
N THR A 89 8.38 0.24 2.59
CA THR A 89 8.51 -1.17 2.18
C THR A 89 8.27 -1.31 0.68
N ASN A 90 7.25 -0.63 0.15
CA ASN A 90 6.92 -0.62 -1.26
C ASN A 90 8.06 -0.05 -2.12
N TYR A 91 8.66 1.06 -1.69
CA TYR A 91 9.85 1.64 -2.32
C TYR A 91 11.04 0.67 -2.29
N PHE A 92 11.32 0.04 -1.14
CA PHE A 92 12.42 -0.93 -1.03
C PHE A 92 12.20 -2.17 -1.91
N ILE A 93 10.97 -2.68 -1.98
CA ILE A 93 10.62 -3.79 -2.89
C ILE A 93 10.86 -3.36 -4.34
N GLY A 94 10.41 -2.16 -4.73
CA GLY A 94 10.67 -1.59 -6.05
C GLY A 94 12.15 -1.48 -6.36
N ARG A 95 12.94 -0.98 -5.41
CA ARG A 95 14.40 -0.85 -5.56
C ARG A 95 15.09 -2.19 -5.68
N PHE A 96 14.79 -3.14 -4.81
CA PHE A 96 15.41 -4.47 -4.84
C PHE A 96 15.06 -5.25 -6.12
N ILE A 97 13.81 -5.16 -6.57
CA ILE A 97 13.37 -5.73 -7.84
C ILE A 97 14.07 -5.02 -9.01
N GLY A 98 14.15 -3.68 -8.97
CA GLY A 98 14.91 -2.87 -9.92
C GLY A 98 16.36 -3.32 -10.03
N GLU A 99 17.12 -3.28 -8.93
CA GLU A 99 18.52 -3.70 -8.85
C GLU A 99 18.73 -5.13 -9.39
N LYS A 100 17.85 -6.08 -9.05
CA LYS A 100 17.92 -7.46 -9.53
C LYS A 100 17.56 -7.61 -11.02
N LEU A 101 16.66 -6.77 -11.54
CA LEU A 101 16.37 -6.66 -12.97
C LEU A 101 17.53 -6.02 -13.73
N PHE A 102 18.25 -5.07 -13.13
CA PHE A 102 19.41 -4.39 -13.72
C PHE A 102 20.70 -5.23 -13.67
N ALA A 103 20.80 -6.15 -12.72
CA ALA A 103 21.96 -7.04 -12.58
C ALA A 103 22.15 -8.01 -13.77
N ASN A 104 21.14 -8.21 -14.62
CA ASN A 104 21.21 -9.16 -15.74
C ASN A 104 21.08 -8.46 -17.12
N PRO A 105 22.20 -8.10 -17.78
CA PRO A 105 22.20 -7.28 -19.01
C PRO A 105 21.56 -7.93 -20.26
N ASP A 106 21.27 -9.24 -20.24
CA ASP A 106 20.77 -10.01 -21.40
C ASP A 106 19.26 -10.41 -21.33
N SER A 107 18.50 -9.89 -20.36
CA SER A 107 17.08 -10.24 -20.24
C SER A 107 16.24 -9.62 -21.38
N LYS A 108 15.87 -10.45 -22.36
CA LYS A 108 14.95 -10.12 -23.47
C LYS A 108 13.57 -9.60 -23.06
N VAL A 109 13.24 -9.59 -21.76
CA VAL A 109 11.95 -9.13 -21.23
C VAL A 109 11.95 -7.62 -20.93
N PHE A 110 13.11 -6.96 -20.79
CA PHE A 110 13.17 -5.55 -20.41
C PHE A 110 14.18 -4.74 -21.25
N ARG A 111 13.68 -3.87 -22.14
CA ARG A 111 14.52 -3.03 -23.01
C ARG A 111 15.01 -1.79 -22.25
N ARG A 112 16.34 -1.56 -22.28
CA ARG A 112 17.00 -0.36 -21.74
C ARG A 112 16.37 0.97 -22.20
N ASP A 113 15.76 1.01 -23.39
CA ASP A 113 15.02 2.17 -23.90
C ASP A 113 13.91 2.68 -22.96
N TYR A 114 13.18 1.79 -22.29
CA TYR A 114 12.13 2.21 -21.36
C TYR A 114 12.71 2.81 -20.09
N LEU A 115 13.90 2.37 -19.67
CA LEU A 115 14.61 2.87 -18.49
C LEU A 115 15.21 4.25 -18.73
N GLU A 116 15.91 4.46 -19.83
CA GLU A 116 16.42 5.80 -20.19
C GLU A 116 15.26 6.78 -20.36
N ARG A 117 14.13 6.34 -20.92
CA ARG A 117 12.91 7.16 -20.97
C ARG A 117 12.32 7.44 -19.59
N THR A 118 12.33 6.46 -18.69
CA THR A 118 11.80 6.60 -17.32
C THR A 118 12.68 7.55 -16.52
N HIS A 119 14.01 7.37 -16.55
CA HIS A 119 14.99 8.29 -15.98
C HIS A 119 14.86 9.70 -16.57
N ALA A 120 14.85 9.86 -17.90
CA ALA A 120 14.74 11.18 -18.53
C ALA A 120 13.39 11.87 -18.28
N PHE A 121 12.30 11.10 -18.17
CA PHE A 121 10.97 11.62 -17.83
C PHE A 121 10.95 12.13 -16.38
N TYR A 122 11.57 11.38 -15.47
CA TYR A 122 11.66 11.70 -14.06
C TYR A 122 12.71 12.77 -13.73
N GLU A 123 13.82 12.86 -14.45
CA GLU A 123 14.81 13.93 -14.29
C GLU A 123 14.20 15.29 -14.68
N ARG A 124 13.27 15.29 -15.65
CA ARG A 124 12.54 16.50 -16.08
C ARG A 124 11.31 16.85 -15.23
N HIS A 125 10.64 15.87 -14.60
CA HIS A 125 9.34 16.11 -13.93
C HIS A 125 9.23 15.53 -12.51
N GLY A 126 10.27 14.89 -11.97
CA GLY A 126 10.24 13.95 -10.83
C GLY A 126 9.37 14.35 -9.65
N GLY A 127 9.65 15.49 -9.02
CA GLY A 127 8.86 15.94 -7.86
C GLY A 127 7.40 16.27 -8.20
N LYS A 128 7.14 16.82 -9.39
CA LYS A 128 5.78 17.15 -9.84
C LYS A 128 5.00 15.90 -10.23
N THR A 129 5.67 14.92 -10.85
CA THR A 129 5.06 13.65 -11.26
C THR A 129 4.64 12.82 -10.05
N VAL A 130 5.46 12.71 -9.00
CA VAL A 130 5.09 11.98 -7.78
C VAL A 130 3.92 12.66 -7.07
N THR A 131 3.90 14.00 -7.04
CA THR A 131 2.79 14.76 -6.47
C THR A 131 1.51 14.60 -7.28
N LEU A 132 1.59 14.63 -8.62
CA LEU A 132 0.45 14.42 -9.52
C LEU A 132 -0.07 12.98 -9.48
N ALA A 133 0.82 12.00 -9.34
CA ALA A 133 0.48 10.59 -9.22
C ALA A 133 -0.41 10.30 -8.01
N ARG A 134 -0.29 11.08 -6.92
CA ARG A 134 -1.16 10.96 -5.74
C ARG A 134 -2.64 11.23 -6.04
N PHE A 135 -2.94 12.02 -7.06
CA PHE A 135 -4.32 12.34 -7.45
C PHE A 135 -4.97 11.27 -8.33
N VAL A 136 -4.20 10.29 -8.80
CA VAL A 136 -4.73 9.19 -9.61
C VAL A 136 -4.75 7.93 -8.73
N PRO A 137 -5.94 7.39 -8.37
CA PRO A 137 -6.09 6.35 -7.34
C PRO A 137 -5.26 5.08 -7.56
N ILE A 138 -5.10 4.65 -8.81
CA ILE A 138 -4.25 3.50 -9.12
C ILE A 138 -2.79 3.90 -9.08
N VAL A 139 -2.42 5.05 -9.65
CA VAL A 139 -1.01 5.45 -9.77
C VAL A 139 -0.40 5.78 -8.39
N ARG A 140 -1.18 6.27 -7.42
CA ARG A 140 -0.67 6.58 -6.07
C ARG A 140 -0.06 5.37 -5.35
N THR A 141 -0.59 4.16 -5.54
CA THR A 141 -0.08 2.94 -4.89
C THR A 141 1.14 2.38 -5.61
N PHE A 142 1.26 2.63 -6.91
CA PHE A 142 2.43 2.25 -7.71
C PHE A 142 3.54 3.32 -7.69
N ALA A 143 3.26 4.55 -7.29
CA ALA A 143 4.24 5.64 -7.32
C ALA A 143 5.51 5.34 -6.47
N PRO A 144 5.42 4.85 -5.21
CA PRO A 144 6.60 4.49 -4.42
C PRO A 144 7.38 3.34 -5.04
N PHE A 145 6.67 2.34 -5.58
CA PHE A 145 7.28 1.22 -6.29
C PHE A 145 8.09 1.67 -7.51
N VAL A 146 7.49 2.47 -8.39
CA VAL A 146 8.13 2.97 -9.61
C VAL A 146 9.29 3.91 -9.27
N ALA A 147 9.15 4.73 -8.22
CA ALA A 147 10.25 5.55 -7.71
C ALA A 147 11.43 4.69 -7.20
N GLY A 148 11.15 3.57 -6.53
CA GLY A 148 12.14 2.59 -6.11
C GLY A 148 12.85 1.91 -7.27
N VAL A 149 12.09 1.43 -8.27
CA VAL A 149 12.63 0.82 -9.50
C VAL A 149 13.52 1.82 -10.26
N GLY A 150 13.16 3.10 -10.26
CA GLY A 150 13.92 4.18 -10.88
C GLY A 150 15.08 4.71 -10.05
N GLU A 151 15.49 4.05 -8.96
CA GLU A 151 16.56 4.46 -8.03
C GLU A 151 16.50 5.95 -7.65
N MET A 152 15.30 6.50 -7.45
CA MET A 152 15.17 7.89 -7.06
C MET A 152 15.82 8.12 -5.70
N PRO A 153 16.72 9.10 -5.54
CA PRO A 153 17.20 9.47 -4.22
C PRO A 153 16.01 9.97 -3.39
N TYR A 154 15.78 9.32 -2.25
CA TYR A 154 14.88 9.82 -1.22
C TYR A 154 15.49 11.15 -0.72
N LEU A 155 14.82 12.27 -1.01
CA LEU A 155 15.18 13.58 -0.44
C LEU A 155 14.81 13.63 1.04
#